data_AF-A0A352UJP2-F1
#
_entry.id   AF-A0A352UJP2-F1
#
_cell.length_a   1.000
_cell.length_b   1.000
_cell.length_c   1.000
_cell.angle_alpha   90.00
_cell.angle_beta   90.00
_cell.angle_gamma   90.00
#
_symmetry.space_group_name_H-M   'P 1'
#
loop_
_entity.id
_entity.type
_entity.pdbx_description
1 polymer ?
#
loop_
_entity_poly.entity_id
_entity_poly.type
_entity_poly.pdbx_seq_one_letter_code
_entity_poly.pdbx_strand_id
1 'polypeptide(L)' 'PKAFISAREGANIDSQEIIAFTQERIARFKAPKHVEFGDLPKTATGKIQKFILRDREWEGRERRIQGSKV' A
#
# COMPACT_ATOMS: atom_id res chain seq x y z
N PRO A 1 7.27 -4.40 -0.11
CA PRO A 1 5.99 -3.98 -0.74
C PRO A 1 5.16 -3.13 0.24
N LYS A 2 4.37 -2.16 -0.23
CA LYS A 2 3.39 -1.41 0.56
C LYS A 2 1.99 -1.67 0.00
N ALA A 3 0.98 -1.79 0.87
CA ALA A 3 -0.42 -1.94 0.50
C ALA A 3 -1.20 -0.67 0.83
N PHE A 4 -2.11 -0.29 -0.07
CA PHE A 4 -3.08 0.79 0.14
C PHE A 4 -4.47 0.17 0.15
N ILE A 5 -5.26 0.44 1.19
CA ILE A 5 -6.52 -0.24 1.46
C ILE A 5 -7.61 0.79 1.70
N SER A 6 -8.69 0.71 0.91
CA SER A 6 -9.94 1.39 1.19
C SER A 6 -10.85 0.40 1.91
N ALA A 7 -11.11 0.66 3.19
CA ALA A 7 -11.96 -0.18 4.02
C ALA A 7 -13.43 0.00 3.61
N ARG A 8 -14.23 -1.06 3.77
CA ARG A 8 -15.68 -0.92 3.68
C ARG A 8 -16.18 -0.19 4.92
N GLU A 9 -17.30 0.51 4.78
CA GLU A 9 -17.96 1.15 5.91
C GLU A 9 -18.26 0.13 7.01
N GLY A 10 -17.96 0.50 8.26
CA GLY A 10 -18.13 -0.38 9.43
C GLY A 10 -17.09 -1.49 9.58
N ALA A 11 -16.11 -1.61 8.69
CA ALA A 11 -15.02 -2.57 8.86
C ALA A 11 -14.05 -2.11 9.96
N ASN A 12 -13.87 -2.95 10.98
CA ASN A 12 -12.81 -2.79 11.98
C ASN A 12 -11.65 -3.73 11.62
N ILE A 13 -10.58 -3.17 11.07
CA ILE A 13 -9.42 -3.93 10.59
C ILE A 13 -8.13 -3.25 11.03
N ASP A 14 -7.17 -4.03 11.53
CA ASP A 14 -5.84 -3.53 11.85
C ASP A 14 -4.82 -3.85 10.74
N SER A 15 -3.85 -2.96 10.60
CA SER A 15 -2.70 -3.10 9.71
C SER A 15 -1.91 -4.39 9.94
N GLN A 16 -1.69 -4.81 11.20
CA GLN A 16 -0.92 -6.02 11.52
C GLN A 16 -1.70 -7.28 11.15
N GLU A 17 -3.02 -7.29 11.37
CA GLU A 17 -3.88 -8.40 10.99
C GLU A 17 -3.85 -8.63 9.48
N ILE A 18 -3.87 -7.57 8.66
CA ILE A 18 -3.74 -7.69 7.21
C ILE A 18 -2.38 -8.26 6.81
N ILE A 19 -1.29 -7.79 7.44
CA ILE A 19 0.06 -8.29 7.16
C ILE A 19 0.14 -9.78 7.52
N ALA A 20 -0.30 -10.18 8.73
CA ALA A 20 -0.32 -11.57 9.17
C ALA A 20 -1.15 -12.45 8.22
N PHE A 21 -2.37 -12.02 7.87
CA PHE A 21 -3.24 -12.70 6.92
C PHE A 21 -2.56 -12.98 5.58
N THR A 22 -1.80 -12.02 5.06
CA THR A 22 -1.06 -12.22 3.80
C THR A 22 0.14 -13.14 3.97
N GLN A 23 0.89 -13.05 5.07
CA GLN A 23 2.08 -13.88 5.29
C GLN A 23 1.77 -15.38 5.43
N GLU A 24 0.57 -15.72 5.91
CA GLU A 24 0.07 -17.10 5.95
C GLU A 24 -0.24 -17.68 4.56
N ARG A 25 -0.50 -16.83 3.56
CA ARG A 25 -1.05 -17.23 2.25
C ARG A 25 -0.08 -17.04 1.10
N ILE A 26 0.89 -16.15 1.23
CA ILE A 26 1.90 -15.87 0.21
C ILE A 26 3.30 -15.78 0.83
N ALA A 27 4.32 -16.00 0.01
CA ALA A 27 5.71 -15.92 0.46
C ALA A 27 6.02 -14.56 1.12
N ARG A 28 6.78 -14.57 2.22
CA ARG A 28 7.04 -13.39 3.07
C ARG A 28 7.57 -12.18 2.30
N PHE A 29 8.37 -12.37 1.24
CA PHE A 29 8.89 -11.26 0.43
C PHE A 29 7.82 -10.56 -0.43
N LYS A 30 6.69 -11.24 -0.70
CA LYS A 30 5.53 -10.68 -1.42
C LYS A 30 4.54 -9.99 -0.48
N ALA A 31 4.52 -10.36 0.80
CA ALA A 31 3.65 -9.73 1.79
C ALA A 31 3.98 -8.22 1.93
N PRO A 32 2.97 -7.36 2.12
CA PRO A 32 3.20 -5.97 2.47
C PRO A 32 3.99 -5.86 3.78
N LYS A 33 4.91 -4.89 3.81
CA LYS A 33 5.64 -4.48 5.02
C LYS A 33 4.97 -3.28 5.71
N HIS A 34 4.19 -2.53 4.94
CA HIS A 34 3.44 -1.36 5.39
C HIS A 34 2.04 -1.41 4.79
N VAL A 35 1.05 -1.00 5.56
CA VAL A 35 -0.35 -0.88 5.17
C VAL A 35 -0.78 0.55 5.46
N GLU A 36 -1.42 1.19 4.50
CA GLU A 36 -2.01 2.52 4.65
C GLU A 36 -3.50 2.44 4.30
N PHE A 37 -4.34 2.97 5.20
CA PHE A 37 -5.77 3.05 4.99
C PHE A 37 -6.14 4.42 4.44
N GLY A 38 -7.05 4.44 3.46
CA GLY A 38 -7.56 5.67 2.88
C GLY A 38 -8.21 5.46 1.52
N ASP A 39 -8.61 6.56 0.90
CA ASP A 39 -9.25 6.52 -0.40
C ASP A 39 -8.25 6.24 -1.52
N LEU A 40 -8.66 5.34 -2.41
CA LEU A 40 -7.89 5.02 -3.60
C LEU A 40 -8.23 6.03 -4.71
N PRO A 41 -7.24 6.77 -5.24
CA PRO A 41 -7.49 7.70 -6.33
C PRO A 41 -7.93 6.92 -7.57
N LYS A 42 -9.04 7.34 -8.18
CA LYS A 42 -9.64 6.68 -9.34
C LYS A 42 -9.85 7.66 -10.48
N THR A 43 -9.91 7.15 -11.71
CA THR A 43 -10.39 7.91 -12.88
C THR A 43 -11.92 8.08 -12.79
N ALA A 44 -12.50 8.91 -13.66
CA ALA A 44 -13.96 9.03 -13.80
C ALA A 44 -14.65 7.68 -14.10
N THR A 45 -13.93 6.76 -14.75
CA THR A 45 -14.37 5.37 -15.03
C THR A 45 -14.01 4.37 -13.93
N GLY A 46 -13.49 4.83 -12.79
CA GLY A 46 -13.22 4.00 -11.61
C GLY A 46 -11.87 3.26 -11.59
N LYS A 47 -11.00 3.45 -12.59
CA LYS A 47 -9.68 2.79 -12.62
C LYS A 47 -8.75 3.38 -11.57
N ILE A 48 -8.07 2.54 -10.77
CA ILE A 48 -7.14 3.00 -9.75
C ILE A 48 -5.90 3.65 -10.39
N GLN A 49 -5.61 4.88 -9.98
CA GLN A 49 -4.47 5.67 -10.44
C GLN A 49 -3.25 5.44 -9.54
N LYS A 50 -2.60 4.27 -9.70
CA LYS A 50 -1.46 3.86 -8.86
C LYS A 50 -0.28 4.83 -8.85
N PHE A 51 -0.10 5.65 -9.90
CA PHE A 51 0.99 6.62 -9.96
C PHE A 51 0.85 7.73 -8.91
N ILE A 52 -0.37 8.22 -8.66
CA ILE A 52 -0.64 9.22 -7.61
C ILE A 52 -0.24 8.67 -6.24
N LEU A 53 -0.58 7.42 -5.95
CA LEU A 53 -0.18 6.75 -4.71
C LEU A 53 1.34 6.67 -4.57
N ARG A 54 2.05 6.39 -5.67
CA ARG A 54 3.52 6.37 -5.66
C ARG A 54 4.11 7.76 -5.49
N ASP A 55 3.57 8.77 -6.17
CA ASP A 55 4.07 10.14 -6.09
C ASP A 55 3.95 10.68 -4.65
N ARG A 56 2.86 10.37 -3.93
CA ARG A 56 2.72 10.66 -2.48
C ARG A 56 3.84 10.06 -1.63
N GLU A 57 4.27 8.82 -1.91
CA GLU A 57 5.38 8.20 -1.18
C GLU A 57 6.74 8.85 -1.45
N TRP A 58 6.89 9.44 -2.63
CA TRP A 58 8.12 10.10 -3.07
C TRP A 58 8.14 11.61 -2.81
N GLU A 59 7.03 12.18 -2.36
CA GLU A 59 6.94 13.59 -2.00
C GLU A 59 7.97 13.94 -0.92
N GLY A 60 8.68 15.05 -1.12
CA GLY A 60 9.76 15.47 -0.23
C GLY A 60 11.03 14.61 -0.25
N ARG A 61 11.12 13.59 -1.12
CA ARG A 61 12.34 12.76 -1.28
C ARG A 61 13.14 13.21 -2.49
N GLU A 62 14.44 13.46 -2.31
CA GLU A 62 15.37 13.84 -3.40
C GLU A 62 15.53 12.75 -4.47
N ARG A 63 15.28 11.47 -4.13
CA ARG A 63 15.39 10.33 -5.05
C ARG A 63 14.21 9.38 -4.92
N ARG A 64 13.66 9.00 -6.08
CA ARG A 64 12.51 8.08 -6.21
C ARG A 64 12.86 6.60 -6.01
N ILE A 65 14.13 6.22 -6.07
CA ILE A 65 14.56 4.85 -5.81
C ILE A 65 15.85 4.95 -5.02
N GLN A 66 15.79 4.62 -3.73
CA GLN A 66 16.97 4.36 -2.95
C GLN A 66 17.21 2.86 -3.03
N GLY A 67 18.24 2.45 -3.77
CA GLY A 67 18.69 1.06 -3.76
C GLY A 67 18.95 0.62 -2.33
N SER A 68 18.80 -0.68 -2.05
CA SER A 68 19.15 -1.24 -0.75
C SER A 68 20.62 -0.88 -0.49
N LYS A 69 20.89 -0.18 0.62
CA LYS A 69 22.25 -0.11 1.16
C LYS A 69 22.56 -1.53 1.63
N VAL A 70 23.19 -2.31 0.76
CA VAL A 70 23.86 -3.56 1.18
C VAL A 70 25.15 -3.15 1.86
#